data_AF-A0A6M3LTB3-F1
#
_entry.id   AF-A0A6M3LTB3-F1
#
_cell.length_a   1.000
_cell.length_b   1.000
_cell.length_c   1.000
_cell.angle_alpha   90.00
_cell.angle_beta   90.00
_cell.angle_gamma   90.00
#
_symmetry.space_group_name_H-M   'P 1'
#
loop_
_entity.id
_entity.type
_entity.pdbx_description
1 polymer ?
#
loop_
_entity_poly.entity_id
_entity_poly.type
_entity_poly.pdbx_seq_one_letter_code
_entity_poly.pdbx_strand_id
1 'polypeptide(L)'
;MEYTWRTKTGQFQSGESLYLNRICVGGYGWNACQPKLEHDKSKDWAGEVSLPSLKTKVVFGSTEEEIKATMERTVSGWFKEALAKAVKK
;
A
#
# COMPACT_ATOMS: atom_id res chain seq x y z
N MET A 1 -17.08 4.94 2.49
CA MET A 1 -16.42 4.79 3.81
C MET A 1 -15.18 5.66 3.76
N GLU A 2 -15.04 6.61 4.69
CA GLU A 2 -13.80 7.33 4.86
C GLU A 2 -12.83 6.45 5.64
N TYR A 3 -11.73 6.06 5.01
CA TYR A 3 -10.68 5.30 5.67
C TYR A 3 -9.75 6.29 6.37
N THR A 4 -9.71 6.28 7.71
CA THR A 4 -8.74 7.09 8.46
C THR A 4 -7.39 6.40 8.42
N TRP A 5 -6.59 6.71 7.40
CA TRP A 5 -5.21 6.26 7.31
C TRP A 5 -4.43 6.82 8.50
N ARG A 6 -3.77 5.94 9.26
CA ARG A 6 -2.81 6.34 10.29
C ARG A 6 -1.42 6.09 9.77
N THR A 7 -0.70 7.17 9.51
CA THR A 7 0.70 7.10 9.14
C THR A 7 1.55 6.86 10.39
N LYS A 8 2.50 5.92 10.31
CA LYS A 8 3.65 5.87 11.22
C LYS A 8 4.93 5.92 10.39
N THR A 9 5.62 7.05 10.43
CA THR A 9 6.95 7.21 9.86
C THR A 9 7.98 6.73 10.87
N GLY A 10 8.87 5.82 10.46
CA GLY A 10 10.11 5.59 11.21
C GLY A 10 11.00 6.83 11.07
N GLN A 11 11.73 7.19 12.12
CA GLN A 11 12.57 8.40 12.18
C GLN A 11 13.64 8.49 11.07
N PHE A 12 13.86 7.39 10.33
CA PHE A 12 14.78 7.26 9.19
C PHE A 12 14.16 6.55 7.97
N GLN A 13 12.83 6.43 7.89
CA GLN A 13 12.13 5.75 6.79
C GLN A 13 11.41 6.76 5.91
N SER A 14 11.79 6.82 4.63
CA SER A 14 11.11 7.54 3.56
C SER A 14 9.84 6.79 3.14
N GLY A 15 8.89 6.60 4.05
CA GLY A 15 7.72 5.77 3.82
C GLY A 15 6.69 5.77 4.94
N GLU A 16 5.52 5.22 4.64
CA GLU A 16 4.34 5.19 5.50
C GLU A 16 3.86 3.75 5.68
N SER A 17 3.64 3.32 6.93
CA SER A 17 2.81 2.13 7.21
C SER A 17 1.34 2.53 7.23
N LEU A 18 0.50 1.69 6.64
CA LEU A 18 -0.92 1.95 6.46
C LEU A 18 -1.76 1.00 7.32
N TYR A 19 -2.73 1.59 8.01
CA TYR A 19 -3.58 0.87 8.95
C TYR A 19 -5.06 1.11 8.65
N LEU A 20 -5.85 0.06 8.86
CA LEU A 20 -7.30 0.13 8.95
C LEU A 20 -7.74 -0.29 10.34
N ASN A 21 -8.30 0.65 11.10
CA ASN A 21 -8.50 0.52 12.54
C ASN A 21 -7.20 0.17 13.29
N ARG A 22 -7.04 -1.10 13.68
CA ARG A 22 -5.85 -1.62 14.37
C ARG A 22 -5.04 -2.61 13.51
N ILE A 23 -5.46 -2.84 12.27
CA ILE A 23 -4.86 -3.84 11.38
C ILE A 23 -3.92 -3.13 10.42
N CYS A 24 -2.65 -3.50 10.39
CA CYS A 24 -1.72 -3.08 9.35
C CYS A 24 -2.14 -3.75 8.04
N VAL A 25 -2.41 -2.96 7.01
CA VAL A 25 -2.85 -3.44 5.70
C VAL A 25 -1.74 -3.40 4.66
N GLY A 26 -0.60 -2.79 5.00
CA GLY A 26 0.51 -2.58 4.09
C GLY A 26 1.34 -1.36 4.44
N GLY A 27 2.22 -0.97 3.53
CA GLY A 27 2.99 0.27 3.63
C GLY A 27 3.71 0.58 2.32
N TYR A 28 4.19 1.81 2.19
CA TYR A 28 5.02 2.21 1.05
C TYR A 28 6.25 2.96 1.49
N GLY A 29 7.24 3.05 0.61
CA GLY A 29 8.39 3.91 0.79
C GLY A 29 9.27 4.00 -0.44
N TRP A 30 10.31 4.84 -0.33
CA TRP A 30 11.33 4.97 -1.35
C TRP A 30 12.00 3.63 -1.62
N ASN A 31 12.15 3.30 -2.90
CA ASN A 31 12.76 2.07 -3.34
C ASN A 31 14.30 2.15 -3.21
N ALA A 32 14.82 2.01 -1.99
CA ALA A 32 16.25 2.07 -1.71
C ALA A 32 17.05 0.84 -2.22
N CYS A 33 16.35 -0.21 -2.67
CA CYS A 33 16.96 -1.48 -3.09
C CYS A 33 17.26 -1.56 -4.58
N GLN A 34 16.84 -0.60 -5.42
CA GLN A 34 17.21 -0.61 -6.83
C GLN A 34 18.63 -0.05 -7.02
N PRO A 35 19.53 -0.81 -7.68
CA PRO A 35 20.86 -0.29 -8.02
C PRO A 35 20.70 0.91 -8.96
N LYS A 36 21.38 2.01 -8.64
CA LYS A 36 21.31 3.30 -9.35
C LYS A 36 21.53 3.24 -10.87
N LEU A 37 22.07 2.13 -11.38
CA LEU A 37 22.34 1.88 -12.80
C LEU A 37 21.08 1.54 -13.63
N GLU A 38 19.99 1.10 -13.01
CA GLU A 38 18.70 0.83 -13.67
C GLU A 38 17.60 1.80 -13.17
N HIS A 39 17.95 3.07 -12.98
CA HIS A 39 16.98 4.11 -12.59
C HIS A 39 16.04 4.44 -13.78
N ASP A 40 15.14 3.51 -14.06
CA ASP A 40 13.89 3.86 -14.70
C ASP A 40 13.08 4.62 -13.64
N LYS A 41 12.95 5.95 -13.82
CA LYS A 41 12.23 6.85 -12.89
C LYS A 41 10.79 6.40 -12.58
N SER A 42 10.28 5.43 -13.34
CA SER A 42 8.99 4.79 -13.13
C SER A 42 8.86 3.95 -11.84
N LYS A 43 9.93 3.75 -11.04
CA LYS A 43 9.93 2.84 -9.87
C LYS A 43 10.62 3.38 -8.62
N ASP A 44 10.70 4.69 -8.50
CA ASP A 44 11.32 5.38 -7.35
C ASP A 44 10.61 5.06 -6.02
N TRP A 45 9.32 4.73 -6.06
CA TRP A 45 8.52 4.34 -4.92
C TRP A 45 8.01 2.90 -5.03
N ALA A 46 8.00 2.20 -3.90
CA ALA A 46 7.47 0.85 -3.77
C ALA A 46 6.44 0.80 -2.64
N GLY A 47 5.30 0.17 -2.90
CA GLY A 47 4.24 -0.11 -1.94
C GLY A 47 3.98 -1.60 -1.84
N GLU A 48 3.58 -2.06 -0.66
CA GLU A 48 3.17 -3.43 -0.40
C GLU A 48 1.80 -3.42 0.28
N VAL A 49 0.86 -4.20 -0.25
CA VAL A 49 -0.44 -4.45 0.38
C VAL A 49 -0.48 -5.90 0.84
N SER A 50 -0.66 -6.09 2.14
CA SER A 50 -0.73 -7.38 2.81
C SER A 50 -2.07 -7.46 3.55
N LEU A 51 -3.08 -7.98 2.85
CA LEU A 51 -4.46 -8.15 3.34
C LEU A 51 -4.84 -9.64 3.46
N PRO A 52 -5.69 -10.03 4.41
CA PRO A 52 -6.13 -11.43 4.56
C PRO A 52 -6.79 -11.96 3.27
N SER A 53 -6.47 -13.18 2.85
CA SER A 53 -6.97 -13.79 1.60
C SER A 53 -6.54 -13.11 0.29
N LEU A 54 -5.74 -12.05 0.35
CA LEU A 54 -5.07 -11.46 -0.79
C LEU A 54 -3.61 -11.92 -0.77
N LYS A 55 -3.09 -12.44 -1.90
CA LYS A 55 -1.64 -12.63 -2.02
C LYS A 55 -0.98 -11.26 -1.91
N THR A 56 0.08 -11.15 -1.11
CA THR A 56 0.86 -9.92 -0.96
C THR A 56 1.13 -9.30 -2.32
N LYS A 57 0.66 -8.06 -2.50
CA LYS A 57 0.76 -7.35 -3.76
C LYS A 57 1.76 -6.22 -3.60
N VAL A 58 2.81 -6.26 -4.42
CA VAL A 58 3.78 -5.18 -4.53
C VAL A 58 3.37 -4.27 -5.68
N VAL A 59 3.48 -2.96 -5.45
CA VAL A 59 3.14 -1.89 -6.39
C VAL A 59 4.36 -0.99 -6.52
N PHE A 60 4.68 -0.57 -7.73
CA PHE A 60 5.75 0.39 -8.00
C PHE A 60 5.17 1.62 -8.68
N GLY A 61 5.80 2.78 -8.46
CA GLY A 61 5.32 4.05 -8.99
C GLY A 61 6.44 5.09 -8.99
N SER A 62 6.18 6.16 -9.74
CA SER A 62 7.14 7.25 -9.93
C SER A 62 7.04 8.28 -8.80
N THR A 63 5.85 8.42 -8.21
CA THR A 63 5.59 9.36 -7.11
C THR A 63 4.89 8.69 -5.93
N GLU A 64 4.98 9.34 -4.79
CA GLU A 64 4.30 8.93 -3.56
C GLU A 64 2.78 8.84 -3.75
N GLU A 65 2.19 9.84 -4.42
CA GLU A 65 0.75 9.94 -4.64
C GLU A 65 0.23 8.82 -5.53
N GLU A 66 1.01 8.42 -6.54
CA GLU A 66 0.66 7.31 -7.45
C GLU A 66 0.60 5.98 -6.69
N ILE A 67 1.59 5.73 -5.82
CA ILE A 67 1.62 4.55 -4.97
C ILE A 67 0.43 4.56 -4.01
N LYS A 68 0.22 5.68 -3.32
CA LYS A 68 -0.88 5.84 -2.38
C LYS A 68 -2.22 5.57 -3.06
N ALA A 69 -2.52 6.23 -4.17
CA ALA A 69 -3.77 6.03 -4.92
C ALA A 69 -3.98 4.56 -5.36
N THR A 70 -2.90 3.89 -5.78
CA THR A 70 -2.97 2.48 -6.21
C THR A 70 -3.19 1.53 -5.04
N MET A 71 -2.57 1.81 -3.89
CA MET A 71 -2.79 1.06 -2.65
C MET A 71 -4.21 1.25 -2.13
N GLU A 72 -4.70 2.49 -2.08
CA GLU A 72 -6.08 2.83 -1.69
C GLU A 72 -7.10 2.09 -2.55
N ARG A 73 -6.87 2.04 -3.87
CA ARG A 73 -7.74 1.30 -4.81
C ARG A 73 -7.72 -0.20 -4.53
N THR A 74 -6.55 -0.77 -4.27
CA THR A 74 -6.39 -2.20 -3.97
C THR A 74 -7.11 -2.57 -2.68
N VAL A 75 -6.89 -1.80 -1.62
CA VAL A 75 -7.55 -2.00 -0.31
C VAL A 75 -9.06 -1.83 -0.44
N SER A 76 -9.53 -0.79 -1.13
CA SER A 76 -10.95 -0.54 -1.34
C SER A 76 -11.63 -1.66 -2.13
N GLY A 77 -10.96 -2.21 -3.15
CA GLY A 77 -11.46 -3.36 -3.91
C GLY A 77 -11.63 -4.59 -3.02
N TRP A 78 -10.61 -4.91 -2.22
CA TRP A 78 -10.66 -6.02 -1.27
C TRP A 78 -11.80 -5.88 -0.25
N PHE A 79 -12.01 -4.67 0.30
CA PHE A 79 -13.13 -4.43 1.24
C PHE A 79 -14.49 -4.69 0.62
N LYS A 80 -14.70 -4.24 -0.62
CA LYS A 80 -15.97 -4.49 -1.33
C LYS A 80 -16.23 -5.99 -1.49
N GLU A 81 -15.20 -6.76 -1.85
CA GLU A 81 -15.31 -8.22 -1.97
C GLU A 81 -15.55 -8.90 -0.62
N ALA A 82 -14.84 -8.48 0.43
CA ALA A 82 -14.99 -9.02 1.78
C ALA A 82 -16.40 -8.78 2.33
N LEU A 83 -16.95 -7.57 2.15
CA LEU A 83 -18.32 -7.23 2.54
C LEU A 83 -19.35 -8.03 1.74
N ALA A 84 -19.17 -8.17 0.43
CA ALA A 84 -20.07 -8.97 -0.40
C ALA A 84 -20.10 -10.45 0.01
N LYS A 85 -18.99 -11.00 0.52
CA LYS A 85 -18.92 -12.35 1.07
C LYS A 85 -19.55 -12.46 2.46
N ALA A 86 -19.43 -11.42 3.30
CA ALA A 86 -19.99 -11.40 4.64
C ALA A 86 -21.53 -11.30 4.63
N VAL A 87 -22.13 -10.57 3.69
CA VAL A 87 -23.59 -10.41 3.57
C VAL A 87 -24.28 -11.68 3.03
N LYS A 88 -23.54 -12.57 2.37
CA LYS A 88 -24.06 -13.85 1.86
C LYS A 88 -24.06 -14.98 2.89
N LYS A 89 -23.65 -14.72 4.13
CA LYS A 89 -23.63 -15.67 5.25
C LYS A 89 -24.71 -15.32 6.24
#